data_AF-A0A952ZW48-F1
#
_entry.id   AF-A0A952ZW48-F1
#
_cell.length_a   1.000
_cell.length_b   1.000
_cell.length_c   1.000
_cell.angle_alpha   90.00
_cell.angle_beta   90.00
_cell.angle_gamma   90.00
#
_symmetry.space_group_name_H-M   'P 1'
#
loop_
_entity.id
_entity.type
_entity.pdbx_description
1 polymer ?
#
loop_
_entity_poly.entity_id
_entity_poly.type
_entity_poly.pdbx_seq_one_letter_code
_entity_poly.pdbx_strand_id
1 'polypeptide(L)'
;MKSAQPPIYETATGLARRAGVHRAVVLRLLAQNMLPPAAFVAGLGGAITSPLFSPDQAVDVLRLQKVSYKQLATAATHGAPGD
;
A
#
# COMPACT_ATOMS: atom_id res chain seq x y z
N MET A 1 8.79 8.23 -32.16
CA MET A 1 8.91 8.90 -30.84
C MET A 1 8.08 8.12 -29.85
N LYS A 2 8.70 7.43 -28.88
CA LYS A 2 7.96 6.69 -27.85
C LYS A 2 7.40 7.73 -26.90
N SER A 3 6.10 8.03 -27.00
CA SER A 3 5.40 8.92 -26.08
C SER A 3 5.61 8.39 -24.66
N ALA A 4 6.54 9.00 -23.93
CA ALA A 4 6.70 8.74 -22.51
C ALA A 4 5.44 9.32 -21.85
N GLN A 5 4.40 8.49 -21.75
CA GLN A 5 3.24 8.79 -20.92
C GLN A 5 3.79 9.19 -19.54
N PRO A 6 3.49 10.39 -19.03
CA PRO A 6 3.97 10.79 -17.72
C PRO A 6 3.51 9.72 -16.72
N PRO A 7 4.37 9.28 -15.78
CA PRO A 7 3.97 8.31 -14.78
C PRO A 7 2.76 8.86 -14.03
N ILE A 8 1.62 8.17 -14.17
CA ILE A 8 0.40 8.54 -13.49
C ILE A 8 0.56 8.08 -12.06
N TYR A 9 0.74 9.02 -11.14
CA TYR A 9 0.78 8.72 -9.73
C TYR A 9 -0.61 8.80 -9.12
N GLU A 10 -0.93 7.89 -8.21
CA GLU A 10 -2.19 7.85 -7.49
C GLU A 10 -1.96 8.09 -5.99
N THR A 11 -2.94 8.69 -5.32
CA THR A 11 -2.92 8.77 -3.85
C THR A 11 -3.17 7.40 -3.23
N ALA A 12 -2.94 7.25 -1.93
CA ALA A 12 -3.31 6.03 -1.20
C ALA A 12 -4.77 5.61 -1.43
N THR A 13 -5.68 6.56 -1.63
CA THR A 13 -7.10 6.29 -1.93
C THR A 13 -7.29 5.71 -3.33
N GLY A 14 -6.59 6.25 -4.34
CA GLY A 14 -6.63 5.72 -5.71
C GLY A 14 -6.06 4.31 -5.78
N LEU A 15 -4.88 4.11 -5.18
CA LEU A 15 -4.23 2.80 -5.13
C LEU A 15 -5.10 1.76 -4.42
N ALA A 16 -5.71 2.13 -3.30
CA ALA A 16 -6.59 1.24 -2.55
C ALA A 16 -7.82 0.82 -3.36
N ARG A 17 -8.44 1.75 -4.09
CA ARG A 17 -9.56 1.45 -5.00
C ARG A 17 -9.14 0.49 -6.11
N ARG A 18 -7.97 0.71 -6.71
CA ARG A 18 -7.42 -0.15 -7.77
C ARG A 18 -7.10 -1.57 -7.28
N ALA A 19 -6.54 -1.67 -6.07
CA ALA A 19 -6.27 -2.94 -5.43
C ALA A 19 -7.52 -3.60 -4.82
N GLY A 20 -8.68 -2.92 -4.80
CA GLY A 20 -9.89 -3.43 -4.15
C GLY A 20 -9.74 -3.59 -2.64
N VAL A 21 -8.89 -2.78 -1.99
CA VAL A 21 -8.61 -2.84 -0.55
C VAL A 21 -9.05 -1.56 0.16
N HIS A 22 -9.10 -1.61 1.49
CA HIS A 22 -9.33 -0.41 2.29
C HIS A 22 -8.09 0.49 2.29
N ARG A 23 -8.26 1.82 2.20
CA ARG A 23 -7.16 2.81 2.24
C ARG A 23 -6.21 2.60 3.42
N ALA A 24 -6.74 2.19 4.58
CA ALA A 24 -5.94 1.90 5.77
C ALA A 24 -4.89 0.80 5.55
N VAL A 25 -5.15 -0.17 4.67
CA VAL A 25 -4.19 -1.24 4.32
C VAL A 25 -2.98 -0.63 3.64
N VAL A 26 -3.19 0.23 2.65
CA VAL A 26 -2.09 0.91 1.93
C VAL A 26 -1.26 1.77 2.89
N LEU A 27 -1.90 2.53 3.78
CA LEU A 27 -1.20 3.33 4.79
C LEU A 27 -0.44 2.48 5.81
N ARG A 28 -0.99 1.32 6.21
CA ARG A 28 -0.29 0.37 7.08
C ARG A 28 0.94 -0.21 6.38
N LEU A 29 0.83 -0.61 5.12
CA LEU A 29 1.96 -1.14 4.35
C LEU A 29 3.06 -0.09 4.16
N LEU A 30 2.67 1.17 3.93
CA LEU A 30 3.59 2.31 3.94
C LEU A 30 4.29 2.45 5.30
N ALA A 31 3.53 2.45 6.41
CA ALA A 31 4.07 2.59 7.76
C ALA A 31 4.99 1.43 8.18
N GLN A 32 4.75 0.22 7.65
CA GLN A 32 5.60 -0.95 7.83
C GLN A 32 6.79 -0.99 6.85
N ASN A 33 6.95 0.06 6.03
CA ASN A 33 7.98 0.16 5.00
C ASN A 33 7.95 -0.99 3.97
N MET A 34 6.80 -1.67 3.83
CA MET A 34 6.59 -2.76 2.86
C MET A 34 6.13 -2.25 1.49
N LEU A 35 5.62 -1.01 1.44
CA LEU A 35 5.18 -0.37 0.22
C LEU A 35 5.82 1.03 0.10
N PRO A 36 7.01 1.13 -0.52
CA PRO A 36 7.68 2.41 -0.67
C PRO A 36 6.87 3.33 -1.59
N PRO A 37 6.69 4.61 -1.24
CA PRO A 37 6.01 5.57 -2.10
C PRO A 37 6.86 5.85 -3.34
N ALA A 38 6.20 5.97 -4.49
CA ALA A 38 6.84 6.25 -5.76
C ALA A 38 7.28 7.72 -5.88
N ALA A 39 6.53 8.62 -5.23
CA ALA A 39 6.85 10.04 -5.17
C ALA A 39 6.27 10.66 -3.89
N PHE A 40 6.77 11.85 -3.54
CA PHE A 40 6.19 12.69 -2.50
C PHE A 40 5.81 14.03 -3.12
N VAL A 41 4.60 14.50 -2.82
CA VAL A 41 4.19 15.87 -3.15
C VAL A 41 4.25 16.71 -1.89
N ALA A 42 5.06 17.76 -1.93
CA ALA A 42 5.04 18.79 -0.90
C ALA A 42 3.77 19.63 -1.05
N GLY A 43 2.97 19.73 0.01
CA GLY A 43 1.85 20.65 0.07
C GLY A 43 2.32 22.11 0.09
N LEU A 44 1.41 23.03 -0.27
CA LEU A 44 1.59 24.48 -0.10
C LEU A 44 1.99 24.77 1.35
N GLY A 45 3.25 25.15 1.57
CA GLY A 45 3.83 25.38 2.90
C GLY A 45 5.01 24.48 3.28
N GLY A 46 5.42 23.55 2.42
CA GLY A 46 6.69 22.80 2.56
C GLY A 46 6.74 21.75 3.67
N ALA A 47 5.77 21.72 4.59
CA ALA A 47 5.80 20.85 5.77
C ALA A 47 5.04 19.51 5.60
N ILE A 48 4.08 19.42 4.67
CA ILE A 48 3.24 18.21 4.52
C ILE A 48 3.60 17.51 3.22
N THR A 49 4.38 16.43 3.29
CA THR A 49 4.65 15.56 2.15
C THR A 49 3.58 14.47 2.07
N SER A 50 2.75 14.49 1.03
CA SER A 50 1.80 13.41 0.77
C SER A 50 2.43 12.32 -0.08
N PRO A 51 2.41 11.04 0.36
CA PRO A 51 2.95 9.94 -0.41
C PRO A 51 2.04 9.64 -1.62
N LEU A 52 2.69 9.47 -2.77
CA LEU A 52 2.09 9.04 -4.01
C LEU A 52 2.60 7.66 -4.39
N PHE A 53 1.76 6.90 -5.07
CA PHE A 53 2.00 5.50 -5.42
C PHE A 53 1.86 5.30 -6.93
N SER A 54 2.59 4.35 -7.47
CA SER A 54 2.40 3.93 -8.86
C SER A 54 1.21 2.98 -8.96
N PRO A 55 0.37 3.05 -10.02
CA PRO A 55 -0.73 2.11 -10.24
C PRO A 55 -0.27 0.65 -10.27
N ASP A 56 0.98 0.37 -10.69
CA ASP A 56 1.56 -0.99 -10.67
C ASP A 56 1.67 -1.56 -9.25
N GLN A 57 1.83 -0.70 -8.24
CA GLN A 57 1.95 -1.13 -6.84
C GLN A 57 0.64 -1.70 -6.28
N ALA A 58 -0.48 -1.59 -6.99
CA ALA A 58 -1.73 -2.24 -6.60
C ALA A 58 -1.59 -3.77 -6.54
N VAL A 59 -0.77 -4.35 -7.43
CA VAL A 59 -0.46 -5.79 -7.42
C VAL A 59 0.33 -6.18 -6.17
N ASP A 60 1.25 -5.33 -5.74
CA ASP A 60 2.05 -5.57 -4.54
C ASP A 60 1.22 -5.42 -3.26
N VAL A 61 0.31 -4.44 -3.21
CA VAL A 61 -0.67 -4.31 -2.13
C VAL A 61 -1.50 -5.58 -1.99
N LEU A 62 -1.98 -6.14 -3.10
CA LEU A 62 -2.74 -7.40 -3.10
C LEU A 62 -1.91 -8.59 -2.62
N ARG A 63 -0.63 -8.68 -3.04
CA ARG A 63 0.30 -9.73 -2.60
C ARG A 63 0.56 -9.62 -1.09
N LEU A 64 0.90 -8.43 -0.61
CA LEU A 64 1.22 -8.17 0.79
C LEU A 64 0.01 -8.36 1.69
N GLN A 65 -1.19 -7.96 1.25
CA GLN A 65 -2.43 -8.22 1.98
C GLN A 65 -2.68 -9.73 2.15
N LYS A 66 -2.48 -10.53 1.09
CA LYS A 66 -2.63 -11.99 1.18
C LYS A 66 -1.61 -12.63 2.13
N VAL A 67 -0.37 -12.13 2.15
CA VAL A 67 0.66 -12.59 3.09
C VAL A 67 0.27 -12.22 4.53
N SER A 68 -0.15 -10.97 4.79
CA SER A 68 -0.61 -10.56 6.12
C SER A 68 -1.82 -11.36 6.60
N TYR A 69 -2.79 -11.64 5.71
CA TYR A 69 -3.96 -12.44 6.09
C TYR A 69 -3.59 -13.88 6.41
N LYS A 70 -2.67 -14.50 5.64
CA LYS A 70 -2.19 -15.85 5.95
C LYS A 70 -1.42 -15.92 7.27
N GLN A 71 -0.58 -14.94 7.56
CA GLN A 71 0.16 -14.87 8.83
C GLN A 71 -0.78 -14.73 10.03
N LEU A 72 -1.84 -13.92 9.91
CA LEU A 72 -2.87 -13.80 10.95
C LEU A 72 -3.71 -15.08 11.10
N ALA A 73 -4.08 -15.73 10.00
CA ALA A 73 -4.80 -16.99 10.05
C ALA A 73 -3.95 -18.10 10.71
N THR A 74 -2.67 -18.22 10.36
CA THR A 74 -1.76 -19.17 10.99
C THR A 74 -1.55 -18.88 12.49
N ALA A 75 -1.42 -17.61 12.89
CA ALA A 75 -1.32 -17.24 14.30
C ALA A 75 -2.60 -17.55 15.09
N ALA A 76 -3.78 -17.37 14.48
CA ALA A 76 -5.06 -17.69 15.10
C ALA A 76 -5.31 -19.20 15.24
N THR A 77 -4.64 -20.04 14.44
CA THR A 77 -4.79 -21.51 14.52
C THR A 77 -3.80 -22.17 15.48
N HIS A 78 -2.77 -21.44 15.96
CA HIS A 78 -1.75 -21.95 16.89
C HIS A 78 -1.86 -21.37 18.31
N GLY A 79 -2.91 -20.58 18.59
CA GLY A 79 -3.16 -19.94 19.87
C GLY A 79 -4.32 -20.53 20.65
N ALA A 80 -4.34 -21.85 20.83
CA ALA A 80 -5.08 -22.48 21.93
C ALA A 80 -4.09 -23.39 22.67
N PRO A 81 -3.38 -22.90 23.70
CA PRO A 81 -2.85 -23.81 24.70
C PRO A 81 -4.08 -24.42 25.39
N GLY A 82 -4.40 -25.65 25.01
CA GLY A 82 -5.09 -26.54 25.93
C GLY A 82 -4.11 -26.90 27.03
N ASP A 83 -4.39 -26.43 28.24
CA ASP A 83 -4.31 -27.21 29.49
C ASP A 83 -5.14 -26.48 30.56
#